data_AF-A0A5C5ZD16-F1
#
_entry.id   AF-A0A5C5ZD16-F1
#
_cell.length_a   1.000
_cell.length_b   1.000
_cell.length_c   1.000
_cell.angle_alpha   90.00
_cell.angle_beta   90.00
_cell.angle_gamma   90.00
#
_symmetry.space_group_name_H-M   'P 1'
#
loop_
_entity.id
_entity.type
_entity.pdbx_description
1 polymer ?
#
loop_
_entity_poly.entity_id
_entity_poly.type
_entity_poly.pdbx_seq_one_letter_code
_entity_poly.pdbx_strand_id
1 'polypeptide(L)'
;MKYDLDQLCSVLSASCEKESPGTGHVQVRFADPLLKYEMAIDEQHNSISLAADPEKPIQACPLLEYYFACNEIAIGESGYGDGPAVRFMEHRESLFGTRLTMIKRHDGRWYLFANALLRHPMEGG
;
A
#
# COMPACT_ATOMS: atom_id res chain seq x y z
N MET A 1 -7.82 -3.63 11.35
CA MET A 1 -6.49 -3.30 10.78
C MET A 1 -5.73 -2.38 11.73
N LYS A 2 -4.40 -2.48 11.83
CA LYS A 2 -3.56 -1.56 12.63
C LYS A 2 -2.71 -0.68 11.73
N TYR A 3 -2.82 0.64 11.87
CA TYR A 3 -2.01 1.63 11.16
C TYR A 3 -2.22 3.05 11.72
N ASP A 4 -1.33 3.97 11.36
CA ASP A 4 -1.45 5.40 11.65
C ASP A 4 -1.88 6.11 10.35
N LEU A 5 -3.11 6.64 10.33
CA LEU A 5 -3.68 7.26 9.14
C LEU A 5 -2.95 8.56 8.79
N ASP A 6 -2.70 9.43 9.76
CA ASP A 6 -2.05 10.73 9.52
C ASP A 6 -0.63 10.55 8.98
N GLN A 7 0.11 9.59 9.55
CA GLN A 7 1.43 9.23 9.06
C GLN A 7 1.38 8.67 7.63
N LEU A 8 0.39 7.83 7.33
CA LEU A 8 0.18 7.27 5.99
C LEU A 8 -0.08 8.36 4.94
N CYS A 9 -1.01 9.29 5.22
CA CYS A 9 -1.33 10.40 4.32
C CYS A 9 -0.12 11.29 4.10
N SER A 10 0.64 11.59 5.16
CA SER A 10 1.85 12.40 5.09
C SER A 10 2.92 11.75 4.20
N VAL A 11 3.24 10.47 4.43
CA VAL A 11 4.27 9.75 3.66
C VAL A 11 3.88 9.59 2.20
N LEU A 12 2.61 9.26 1.93
CA LEU A 12 2.12 9.11 0.56
C LEU A 12 1.89 10.44 -0.14
N SER A 13 2.02 11.57 0.58
CA SER A 13 1.59 12.89 0.10
C SER A 13 0.18 12.81 -0.49
N ALA A 14 -0.75 12.30 0.30
CA ALA A 14 -2.11 12.01 -0.09
C ALA A 14 -3.11 12.72 0.83
N SER A 15 -4.30 13.02 0.32
CA SER A 15 -5.44 13.30 1.18
C SER A 15 -6.10 11.98 1.56
N CYS A 16 -6.51 11.84 2.81
CA CYS A 16 -7.28 10.68 3.25
C CYS A 16 -8.60 11.12 3.85
N GLU A 17 -9.68 10.52 3.39
CA GLU A 17 -11.05 10.85 3.80
C GLU A 17 -11.75 9.58 4.27
N LYS A 18 -12.32 9.59 5.47
CA LYS A 18 -13.25 8.55 5.90
C LYS A 18 -14.60 8.82 5.26
N GLU A 19 -15.12 7.90 4.44
CA GLU A 19 -16.36 8.11 3.69
C GLU A 19 -17.57 8.35 4.60
N SER A 20 -17.59 7.71 5.77
CA SER A 20 -18.64 7.90 6.78
C SER A 20 -18.19 7.47 8.18
N PRO A 21 -18.73 8.07 9.25
CA PRO A 21 -18.52 7.57 10.60
C PRO A 21 -19.06 6.13 10.72
N GLY A 22 -18.17 5.18 11.04
CA GLY A 22 -18.52 3.80 11.36
C GLY A 22 -18.49 2.80 10.19
N THR A 23 -18.26 3.24 8.95
CA THR A 23 -18.15 2.30 7.81
C THR A 23 -16.78 1.66 7.70
N GLY A 24 -15.75 2.24 8.35
CA GLY A 24 -14.38 1.71 8.29
C GLY A 24 -13.72 1.87 6.92
N HIS A 25 -14.34 2.60 5.98
CA HIS A 25 -13.76 2.88 4.66
C HIS A 25 -12.98 4.19 4.69
N VAL A 26 -11.74 4.14 4.22
CA VAL A 26 -10.86 5.31 4.06
C VAL A 26 -10.41 5.40 2.62
N GLN A 27 -10.78 6.49 1.95
CA GLN A 27 -10.29 6.82 0.62
C GLN A 27 -8.98 7.59 0.73
N VAL A 28 -7.96 7.16 0.00
CA VAL A 28 -6.64 7.79 -0.07
C VAL A 28 -6.40 8.24 -1.51
N ARG A 29 -6.33 9.56 -1.69
CA ARG A 29 -6.10 10.21 -2.99
C ARG A 29 -4.70 10.79 -3.02
N PHE A 30 -3.84 10.22 -3.85
CA PHE A 30 -2.46 10.66 -3.99
C PHE A 30 -2.41 12.03 -4.66
N ALA A 31 -1.56 12.93 -4.16
CA ALA A 31 -1.31 14.21 -4.82
C ALA A 31 -0.37 14.09 -6.02
N ASP A 32 0.35 12.97 -6.15
CA ASP A 32 1.30 12.74 -7.24
C ASP A 32 0.53 12.57 -8.58
N PRO A 33 0.67 13.50 -9.54
CA PRO A 33 -0.08 13.45 -10.80
C PRO A 33 0.34 12.29 -11.71
N LEU A 34 1.49 11.66 -11.45
CA LEU A 34 1.93 10.47 -12.17
C LEU A 34 1.28 9.19 -11.62
N LEU A 35 0.82 9.21 -10.38
CA LEU A 35 0.13 8.09 -9.74
C LEU A 35 -1.38 8.25 -9.91
N LYS A 36 -1.92 7.88 -11.08
CA LYS A 36 -3.37 7.98 -11.36
C LYS A 36 -4.17 6.79 -10.82
N TYR A 37 -3.88 6.42 -9.57
CA TYR A 37 -4.61 5.42 -8.83
C TYR A 37 -5.33 6.07 -7.67
N GLU A 38 -6.47 5.52 -7.29
CA GLU A 38 -7.05 5.74 -5.97
C GLU A 38 -6.82 4.51 -5.12
N MET A 39 -6.57 4.71 -3.84
CA MET A 39 -6.46 3.62 -2.87
C MET A 39 -7.62 3.70 -1.90
N ALA A 40 -8.30 2.57 -1.66
CA ALA A 40 -9.27 2.46 -0.59
C ALA A 40 -8.77 1.49 0.47
N ILE A 41 -8.95 1.84 1.74
CA ILE A 41 -8.69 0.98 2.89
C ILE A 41 -10.06 0.61 3.47
N ASP A 42 -10.30 -0.70 3.56
CA ASP A 42 -11.47 -1.25 4.22
C ASP A 42 -11.02 -1.85 5.56
N GLU A 43 -11.21 -1.09 6.63
CA GLU A 43 -10.87 -1.48 8.00
C GLU A 43 -11.74 -2.65 8.49
N GLN A 44 -12.97 -2.77 7.97
CA GLN A 44 -13.94 -3.80 8.37
C GLN A 44 -13.54 -5.17 7.82
N HIS A 45 -13.14 -5.24 6.56
CA HIS A 45 -12.73 -6.48 5.90
C HIS A 45 -11.21 -6.71 5.92
N ASN A 46 -10.45 -5.81 6.56
CA ASN A 46 -8.99 -5.85 6.61
C ASN A 46 -8.40 -6.00 5.20
N SER A 47 -8.71 -5.04 4.34
CA SER A 47 -8.22 -5.06 2.97
C SER A 47 -7.88 -3.67 2.45
N ILE A 48 -7.04 -3.64 1.44
CA ILE A 48 -6.84 -2.47 0.61
C ILE A 48 -7.20 -2.79 -0.84
N SER A 49 -7.64 -1.77 -1.56
CA SER A 49 -7.73 -1.81 -3.02
C SER A 49 -7.00 -0.64 -3.64
N LEU A 50 -6.43 -0.87 -4.82
CA LEU A 50 -5.86 0.15 -5.69
C LEU A 50 -6.57 0.05 -7.03
N ALA A 51 -7.22 1.11 -7.45
CA ALA A 51 -7.92 1.16 -8.74
C ALA A 51 -7.41 2.36 -9.53
N ALA A 52 -7.15 2.17 -10.82
CA ALA A 52 -6.91 3.31 -11.70
C ALA A 52 -8.19 4.15 -11.77
N ASP A 53 -8.05 5.48 -11.82
CA ASP A 53 -9.20 6.37 -12.02
C ASP A 53 -9.91 5.99 -13.34
N PRO A 54 -11.18 5.51 -13.29
CA PRO A 54 -11.89 5.05 -14.47
C PRO A 54 -12.24 6.21 -15.42
N GLU A 55 -12.31 7.44 -14.93
CA GLU A 55 -12.54 8.65 -15.73
C GLU A 55 -11.24 9.20 -16.34
N LYS A 56 -10.07 8.77 -15.84
CA LYS A 56 -8.74 9.16 -16.36
C LYS A 56 -7.86 7.94 -16.69
N PRO A 57 -8.27 7.09 -17.65
CA PRO A 57 -7.56 5.85 -17.95
C PRO A 57 -6.08 6.12 -18.30
N ILE A 58 -5.16 5.42 -17.61
CA ILE A 58 -3.75 5.41 -17.99
C ILE A 58 -3.61 4.47 -19.20
N GLN A 59 -3.25 5.02 -20.37
CA GLN A 59 -2.89 4.19 -21.53
C GLN A 59 -1.72 3.28 -21.20
N ALA A 60 -1.81 2.01 -21.60
CA ALA A 60 -0.84 0.95 -21.33
C ALA A 60 -0.63 0.61 -19.84
N CYS A 61 -1.62 0.88 -18.99
CA CYS A 61 -1.59 0.46 -17.60
C CYS A 61 -1.96 -1.02 -17.47
N PRO A 62 -1.04 -1.91 -17.05
CA PRO A 62 -1.29 -3.34 -17.00
C PRO A 62 -2.17 -3.78 -15.82
N LEU A 63 -2.30 -2.96 -14.78
CA LEU A 63 -3.22 -3.18 -13.66
C LEU A 63 -4.29 -2.10 -13.66
N LEU A 64 -5.54 -2.52 -13.83
CA LEU A 64 -6.72 -1.65 -13.69
C LEU A 64 -7.19 -1.60 -12.24
N GLU A 65 -7.14 -2.74 -11.55
CA GLU A 65 -7.56 -2.89 -10.16
C GLU A 65 -6.69 -3.93 -9.45
N TYR A 66 -6.43 -3.71 -8.16
CA TYR A 66 -5.77 -4.64 -7.25
C TYR A 66 -6.55 -4.69 -5.94
N TYR A 67 -6.74 -5.88 -5.39
CA TYR A 67 -7.32 -6.10 -4.08
C TYR A 67 -6.37 -6.95 -3.24
N PHE A 68 -6.19 -6.58 -1.98
CA PHE A 68 -5.22 -7.22 -1.10
C PHE A 68 -5.74 -7.31 0.33
N ALA A 69 -5.74 -8.52 0.88
CA ALA A 69 -5.97 -8.72 2.31
C ALA A 69 -4.81 -8.09 3.11
N CYS A 70 -5.13 -7.22 4.06
CA CYS A 70 -4.20 -6.40 4.79
C CYS A 70 -4.64 -6.23 6.25
N ASN A 71 -3.89 -6.80 7.17
CA ASN A 71 -4.17 -6.69 8.60
C ASN A 71 -3.39 -5.56 9.28
N GLU A 72 -2.26 -5.15 8.70
CA GLU A 72 -1.40 -4.08 9.22
C GLU A 72 -0.77 -3.27 8.09
N ILE A 73 -0.72 -1.95 8.28
CA ILE A 73 0.05 -1.04 7.43
C ILE A 73 1.17 -0.45 8.27
N ALA A 74 2.41 -0.71 7.88
CA ALA A 74 3.60 -0.29 8.59
C ALA A 74 4.42 0.68 7.74
N ILE A 75 4.90 1.76 8.38
CA ILE A 75 5.75 2.77 7.77
C ILE A 75 7.11 2.69 8.45
N GLY A 76 8.17 2.63 7.66
CA GLY A 76 9.54 2.60 8.17
C GLY A 76 10.54 2.80 7.05
N GLU A 77 11.83 2.62 7.33
CA GLU A 77 12.88 2.84 6.33
C GLU A 77 12.76 1.89 5.14
N SER A 78 13.06 2.37 3.94
CA SER A 78 13.10 1.55 2.73
C SER A 78 14.40 0.74 2.64
N GLY A 79 14.28 -0.56 2.31
CA GLY A 79 15.45 -1.39 1.98
C GLY A 79 15.97 -1.17 0.55
N TYR A 80 15.30 -0.34 -0.24
CA TYR A 80 15.58 -0.12 -1.67
C TYR A 80 16.16 1.27 -1.96
N GLY A 81 16.55 2.02 -0.92
CA GLY A 81 17.15 3.35 -1.03
C GLY A 81 16.65 4.30 0.07
N ASP A 82 16.98 5.58 -0.06
CA ASP A 82 16.61 6.60 0.91
C ASP A 82 15.11 6.88 0.90
N GLY A 83 14.54 7.05 2.09
CA GLY A 83 13.14 7.44 2.29
C GLY A 83 12.25 6.36 2.92
N PRO A 84 11.01 6.72 3.25
CA PRO A 84 10.06 5.81 3.88
C PRO A 84 9.51 4.78 2.88
N ALA A 85 9.21 3.60 3.41
CA ALA A 85 8.48 2.53 2.76
C ALA A 85 7.18 2.27 3.52
N VAL A 86 6.08 2.25 2.78
CA VAL A 86 4.76 1.85 3.27
C VAL A 86 4.57 0.37 2.95
N ARG A 87 4.27 -0.45 3.96
CA ARG A 87 4.15 -1.90 3.84
C ARG A 87 2.74 -2.33 4.23
N PHE A 88 2.06 -2.99 3.32
CA PHE A 88 0.74 -3.59 3.56
C PHE A 88 0.96 -5.08 3.77
N MET A 89 0.61 -5.56 4.96
CA MET A 89 0.92 -6.91 5.40
C MET A 89 -0.36 -7.71 5.58
N GLU A 90 -0.44 -8.85 4.89
CA GLU A 90 -1.56 -9.78 5.03
C GLU A 90 -1.59 -10.38 6.43
N HIS A 91 -0.45 -10.77 7.01
CA HIS A 91 -0.38 -11.25 8.40
C HIS A 91 0.89 -10.75 9.09
N ARG A 92 0.76 -10.39 10.38
CA ARG A 92 1.89 -9.95 11.21
C ARG A 92 2.86 -11.09 11.57
N GLU A 93 2.35 -12.32 11.63
CA GLU A 93 3.07 -13.49 12.18
C GLU A 93 3.29 -14.62 11.16
N SER A 94 2.75 -14.53 9.94
CA SER A 94 2.87 -15.65 9.01
C SER A 94 4.20 -15.61 8.26
N LEU A 95 4.98 -16.68 8.42
CA LEU A 95 6.18 -17.01 7.64
C LEU A 95 5.89 -17.25 6.14
N PHE A 96 4.65 -16.98 5.70
CA PHE A 96 4.10 -17.33 4.39
C PHE A 96 3.24 -16.20 3.79
N GLY A 97 3.20 -15.01 4.41
CA GLY A 97 2.33 -13.92 4.00
C GLY A 97 2.82 -13.23 2.73
N THR A 98 1.89 -12.75 1.91
CA THR A 98 2.24 -11.77 0.88
C THR A 98 2.38 -10.39 1.54
N ARG A 99 3.31 -9.58 1.04
CA ARG A 99 3.48 -8.19 1.46
C ARG A 99 3.48 -7.30 0.22
N LEU A 100 2.70 -6.24 0.25
CA LEU A 100 2.89 -5.14 -0.68
C LEU A 100 3.78 -4.08 -0.06
N THR A 101 4.66 -3.49 -0.86
CA THR A 101 5.52 -2.39 -0.43
C THR A 101 5.43 -1.27 -1.45
N MET A 102 5.05 -0.08 -0.99
CA MET A 102 5.12 1.16 -1.74
C MET A 102 6.33 1.97 -1.27
N ILE A 103 7.15 2.41 -2.22
CA ILE A 103 8.30 3.28 -1.97
C ILE A 103 8.35 4.38 -3.03
N LYS A 104 8.87 5.55 -2.64
CA LYS A 104 9.32 6.55 -3.60
C LYS A 104 10.81 6.32 -3.86
N ARG A 105 11.22 6.24 -5.12
CA ARG A 105 12.63 6.03 -5.50
C ARG A 105 13.33 7.35 -5.82
N HIS A 106 14.64 7.27 -6.07
CA HIS A 106 15.50 8.41 -6.38
C HIS A 106 15.08 9.20 -7.63
N ASP A 107 14.31 8.59 -8.53
CA ASP A 107 13.72 9.24 -9.71
C ASP A 107 12.44 10.02 -9.38
N GLY A 108 12.05 10.06 -8.10
CA GLY A 108 10.87 10.75 -7.61
C GLY A 108 9.56 10.02 -7.90
N ARG A 109 9.59 8.77 -8.38
CA ARG A 109 8.38 8.00 -8.72
C ARG A 109 8.02 7.00 -7.64
N TRP A 110 6.73 6.74 -7.50
CA TRP A 110 6.20 5.67 -6.66
C TRP A 110 6.30 4.32 -7.36
N TYR A 111 6.74 3.31 -6.62
CA TYR A 111 6.82 1.93 -7.05
C TYR A 111 6.06 1.05 -6.07
N LEU A 112 5.30 0.10 -6.61
CA LEU A 112 4.60 -0.94 -5.86
C LEU A 112 5.27 -2.29 -6.12
N PHE A 113 5.65 -2.98 -5.05
CA PHE A 113 6.23 -4.31 -5.10
C PHE A 113 5.31 -5.28 -4.36
N ALA A 114 4.97 -6.40 -5.01
CA ALA A 114 4.38 -7.55 -4.33
C ALA A 114 5.50 -8.55 -4.03
N ASN A 115 5.76 -8.79 -2.75
CA ASN A 115 6.74 -9.76 -2.29
C ASN A 115 6.00 -10.93 -1.63
N ALA A 116 6.21 -12.14 -2.14
CA ALA A 116 5.95 -13.34 -1.34
C ALA A 116 7.08 -13.45 -0.30
N LEU A 117 6.74 -13.55 0.98
CA LEU A 117 7.71 -13.89 2.01
C LEU A 117 8.04 -15.38 1.87
N LEU A 118 9.05 -15.71 1.06
CA LEU A 118 9.60 -17.07 0.99
C LEU A 118 10.73 -17.20 2.00
N ARG A 119 10.76 -18.34 2.70
CA ARG A 119 11.89 -18.74 3.54
C ARG A 119 13.18 -18.67 2.71
N HIS A 120 14.20 -17.97 3.20
CA HIS A 120 15.54 -18.50 3.02
C HIS A 120 15.58 -19.82 3.82
N PRO A 121 15.96 -20.97 3.25
CA PRO A 121 16.26 -22.12 4.07
C PRO A 121 17.31 -21.67 5.09
N MET A 122 17.01 -21.80 6.39
CA MET A 122 18.02 -21.63 7.41
C MET A 122 19.05 -22.74 7.15
N GLU A 123 20.21 -22.37 6.63
CA GLU A 123 21.37 -23.25 6.65
C GLU A 123 21.80 -23.40 8.11
N GLY A 124 21.55 -24.60 8.67
CA GLY A 124 22.32 -25.16 9.78
C GLY A 124 22.02 -24.63 11.19
N GLY A 125 21.78 -25.57 12.10
CA GLY A 125 21.70 -25.38 13.54
C GLY A 125 21.25 -26.65 14.23
#